data_AF-A0A0G1U5D6-F1
#
_entry.id   AF-A0A0G1U5D6-F1
#
_cell.length_a   1.000
_cell.length_b   1.000
_cell.length_c   1.000
_cell.angle_alpha   90.00
_cell.angle_beta   90.00
_cell.angle_gamma   90.00
#
_symmetry.space_group_name_H-M   'P 1'
#
loop_
_entity.id
_entity.type
_entity.pdbx_description
1 polymer ?
#
loop_
_entity_poly.entity_id
_entity_poly.type
_entity_poly.pdbx_seq_one_letter_code
_entity_poly.pdbx_strand_id
1 'polypeptide(L)'
;MKYHKGYQLSVSSYDGGAKILHIARDASGVVRFREPSQEKLTRAIDRLLAAKKKAQKKAAKLASKKTAKKPSKIAKGKTNKPARKKRFWG
;
A
#
# COMPACT_ATOMS: atom_id res chain seq x y z
N MET A 1 -19.12 -15.36 13.75
CA MET A 1 -17.97 -14.42 13.68
C MET A 1 -18.47 -13.09 13.14
N LYS A 2 -18.14 -11.96 13.79
CA LYS A 2 -18.58 -10.63 13.34
C LYS A 2 -17.52 -10.00 12.44
N TYR A 3 -17.94 -9.27 11.41
CA TYR A 3 -17.03 -8.59 10.49
C TYR A 3 -17.29 -7.09 10.50
N HIS A 4 -16.24 -6.28 10.38
CA HIS A 4 -16.33 -4.81 10.26
C HIS A 4 -15.35 -4.32 9.18
N LYS A 5 -15.90 -3.80 8.07
CA LYS A 5 -15.13 -3.20 6.97
C LYS A 5 -13.94 -4.04 6.47
N GLY A 6 -14.17 -5.35 6.31
CA GLY A 6 -13.16 -6.30 5.84
C GLY A 6 -12.24 -6.87 6.92
N TYR A 7 -12.48 -6.54 8.19
CA TYR A 7 -11.78 -7.15 9.32
C TYR A 7 -12.70 -8.12 10.08
N GLN A 8 -12.16 -9.26 10.48
CA GLN A 8 -12.84 -10.21 11.36
C GLN A 8 -12.64 -9.78 12.81
N LEU A 9 -13.75 -9.49 13.51
CA LEU A 9 -13.76 -9.14 14.91
C LEU A 9 -13.92 -10.41 15.75
N SER A 10 -13.03 -10.57 16.73
CA SER A 10 -13.10 -11.64 17.70
C SER A 10 -12.64 -11.14 19.06
N VAL A 11 -12.88 -11.97 20.06
CA VAL A 11 -12.50 -11.71 21.43
C VAL A 11 -11.43 -12.72 21.81
N SER A 12 -10.35 -12.27 22.43
CA SER A 12 -9.28 -13.11 22.93
C SER A 12 -9.15 -12.90 24.42
N SER A 13 -9.20 -13.99 25.16
CA SER A 13 -8.77 -14.00 26.54
C SER A 13 -7.25 -13.89 26.58
N TYR A 14 -6.75 -13.03 27.46
CA TYR A 14 -5.35 -12.83 27.77
C TYR A 14 -5.15 -13.13 29.26
N ASP A 15 -3.94 -13.58 29.63
CA ASP A 15 -3.56 -13.81 31.03
C ASP A 15 -4.47 -14.85 31.73
N GLY A 16 -4.57 -16.05 31.14
CA GLY A 16 -5.34 -17.16 31.72
C GLY A 16 -6.86 -16.96 31.79
N GLY A 17 -7.41 -15.89 31.21
CA GLY A 17 -8.85 -15.59 31.26
C GLY A 17 -9.21 -14.31 32.02
N ALA A 18 -8.26 -13.72 32.75
CA ALA A 18 -8.53 -12.56 33.58
C ALA A 18 -8.81 -11.27 32.80
N LYS A 19 -8.28 -11.17 31.56
CA LYS A 19 -8.43 -9.97 30.72
C LYS A 19 -8.97 -10.34 29.36
N ILE A 20 -9.98 -9.60 28.92
CA ILE A 20 -10.58 -9.78 27.61
C ILE A 20 -10.09 -8.66 26.68
N LEU A 21 -9.49 -9.04 25.56
CA LEU A 21 -9.12 -8.12 24.49
C LEU A 21 -9.98 -8.36 23.26
N HIS A 22 -10.47 -7.28 22.67
CA HIS A 22 -11.11 -7.31 21.36
C HIS A 22 -10.03 -7.20 20.28
N ILE A 23 -10.02 -8.15 19.36
CA ILE A 23 -9.03 -8.23 18.29
C ILE A 23 -9.70 -8.13 16.91
N ALA A 24 -9.03 -7.47 15.98
CA ALA A 24 -9.43 -7.43 14.59
C ALA A 24 -8.35 -8.06 13.70
N ARG A 25 -8.74 -9.07 12.92
CA ARG A 25 -7.89 -9.76 11.96
C ARG A 25 -8.18 -9.25 10.55
N ASP A 26 -7.14 -9.13 9.72
CA ASP A 26 -7.32 -8.83 8.31
C ASP A 26 -7.76 -10.09 7.51
N ALA A 27 -7.95 -9.94 6.20
CA ALA A 27 -8.36 -11.03 5.31
C ALA A 27 -7.35 -12.20 5.27
N SER A 28 -6.08 -11.97 5.63
CA SER A 28 -5.06 -13.01 5.78
C SER A 28 -5.08 -13.69 7.14
N GLY A 29 -6.00 -13.31 8.03
CA GLY A 29 -6.10 -13.85 9.39
C GLY A 29 -5.11 -13.24 10.38
N VAL A 30 -4.32 -12.24 9.97
CA VAL A 30 -3.31 -11.60 10.84
C VAL A 30 -3.98 -10.57 11.73
N VAL A 31 -3.67 -10.61 13.03
CA VAL A 31 -4.18 -9.61 14.01
C VAL A 31 -3.54 -8.24 13.72
N ARG A 32 -4.37 -7.27 13.35
CA ARG A 32 -3.95 -5.89 13.06
C ARG A 32 -4.24 -4.92 14.19
N PHE A 33 -5.26 -5.20 14.99
CA PHE A 33 -5.66 -4.35 16.11
C PHE A 33 -5.96 -5.19 17.34
N ARG A 34 -5.62 -4.66 18.51
CA ARG A 34 -5.93 -5.23 19.84
C ARG A 34 -6.35 -4.07 20.74
N GLU A 35 -7.58 -4.10 21.23
CA GLU A 35 -8.14 -3.03 22.04
C GLU A 35 -8.94 -3.61 23.21
N PRO A 36 -9.06 -2.89 24.34
CA PRO A 36 -9.77 -3.39 25.51
C PRO A 36 -11.29 -3.38 25.37
N SER A 37 -11.83 -2.69 24.35
CA SER A 37 -13.27 -2.67 24.08
C SER A 37 -13.57 -2.72 22.58
N GLN A 38 -14.75 -3.23 22.23
CA GLN A 38 -15.20 -3.30 20.84
C GLN A 38 -15.33 -1.90 20.20
N GLU A 39 -15.78 -0.90 20.96
CA GLU A 39 -15.88 0.47 20.44
C GLU A 39 -14.52 1.08 20.08
N LYS A 40 -13.50 0.87 20.92
CA LYS A 40 -12.15 1.35 20.62
C LYS A 40 -11.60 0.65 19.37
N LEU A 41 -11.87 -0.65 19.24
CA LEU A 41 -11.49 -1.45 18.09
C LEU A 41 -12.11 -0.93 16.78
N THR A 42 -13.41 -0.69 16.76
CA THR A 42 -14.10 -0.19 15.56
C THR A 42 -13.65 1.23 15.20
N ARG A 43 -13.46 2.11 16.19
CA ARG A 43 -12.90 3.45 15.97
C ARG A 43 -11.48 3.41 15.39
N ALA A 44 -10.63 2.50 15.87
CA ALA A 44 -9.28 2.33 15.36
C ALA A 44 -9.27 1.89 13.87
N ILE A 45 -10.12 0.92 13.53
CA ILE A 45 -10.31 0.46 12.14
C ILE A 45 -10.77 1.62 11.25
N ASP A 46 -11.77 2.39 11.71
CA ASP A 46 -12.34 3.49 10.94
C ASP A 46 -11.33 4.60 10.69
N ARG A 47 -10.54 4.96 11.70
CA ARG A 47 -9.45 5.95 11.56
C ARG A 47 -8.40 5.49 10.55
N LEU A 48 -7.99 4.21 10.60
CA LEU A 48 -7.02 3.65 9.65
C LEU A 48 -7.56 3.70 8.21
N LEU A 49 -8.83 3.32 7.99
CA LEU A 49 -9.45 3.36 6.67
C LEU A 49 -9.60 4.80 6.14
N ALA A 50 -9.97 5.74 7.02
CA ALA A 50 -10.03 7.16 6.66
C ALA A 50 -8.65 7.73 6.29
N ALA A 51 -7.60 7.36 7.04
CA ALA A 51 -6.23 7.75 6.74
C ALA A 51 -5.76 7.19 5.38
N LYS A 52 -6.05 5.92 5.09
CA LYS A 52 -5.74 5.30 3.79
C LYS A 52 -6.42 6.03 2.63
N LYS A 53 -7.70 6.37 2.75
CA LYS A 53 -8.43 7.14 1.73
C LYS A 53 -7.80 8.53 1.49
N LYS A 54 -7.41 9.24 2.55
CA LYS A 54 -6.73 10.54 2.43
C LYS A 54 -5.37 10.40 1.75
N ALA A 55 -4.59 9.39 2.10
CA ALA A 55 -3.29 9.11 1.49
C ALA A 55 -3.42 8.79 -0.01
N GLN A 56 -4.39 7.97 -0.40
CA GLN A 56 -4.67 7.66 -1.80
C GLN A 56 -5.04 8.91 -2.62
N LYS A 57 -5.92 9.77 -2.10
CA LYS A 57 -6.27 11.04 -2.77
C LYS A 57 -5.05 11.94 -2.99
N LYS A 58 -4.16 12.04 -1.99
CA LYS A 58 -2.90 12.79 -2.13
C LYS A 58 -1.97 12.16 -3.15
N ALA A 59 -1.80 10.84 -3.13
CA ALA A 59 -0.97 10.11 -4.09
C ALA A 59 -1.47 10.28 -5.53
N ALA A 60 -2.79 10.17 -5.77
CA ALA A 60 -3.39 10.40 -7.08
C ALA A 60 -3.14 11.84 -7.59
N LYS A 61 -3.27 12.84 -6.73
CA LYS A 61 -2.97 14.25 -7.06
C LYS A 61 -1.49 14.50 -7.36
N LEU A 62 -0.58 13.76 -6.72
CA LEU A 62 0.86 13.83 -7.00
C LEU A 62 1.22 13.10 -8.29
N ALA A 63 0.58 11.96 -8.58
CA ALA A 63 0.77 11.21 -9.82
C ALA A 63 0.31 12.00 -11.04
N SER A 64 -0.86 12.65 -10.98
CA SER A 64 -1.36 13.48 -12.08
C SER A 64 -0.48 14.71 -12.36
N LYS A 65 0.18 15.26 -11.34
CA LYS A 65 1.17 16.33 -11.51
C LYS A 65 2.48 15.84 -12.16
N LYS A 66 2.88 14.59 -11.93
CA LYS A 66 4.10 14.02 -12.55
C LYS A 66 3.90 13.66 -14.02
N THR A 67 2.72 13.20 -14.44
CA THR A 67 2.43 12.88 -15.84
C THR A 67 2.32 14.13 -16.74
N ALA A 68 2.05 15.31 -16.18
CA ALA A 68 2.06 16.59 -16.92
C ALA A 68 3.48 17.14 -17.20
N LYS A 69 4.53 16.58 -16.58
CA LYS A 69 5.94 16.93 -16.83
C LYS A 69 6.68 15.81 -17.57
N LYS A 70 6.09 15.22 -18.61
CA LYS A 70 6.91 14.55 -19.64
C LYS A 70 7.46 15.64 -20.56
N PRO A 71 8.78 15.91 -20.59
CA PRO A 71 9.35 16.67 -21.69
C PRO A 71 9.18 15.84 -22.97
N SER A 72 8.32 16.30 -23.86
CA SER A 72 8.18 15.83 -25.23
C SER A 72 9.44 16.20 -26.02
N LYS A 73 10.52 15.45 -25.82
CA LYS A 73 11.64 15.41 -26.79
C LYS A 73 12.57 14.24 -26.48
N ILE A 74 12.14 13.03 -26.83
CA ILE A 74 13.11 12.00 -27.21
C ILE A 74 13.59 12.42 -28.59
N ALA A 75 14.67 13.21 -28.61
CA ALA A 75 15.34 13.60 -29.83
C ALA A 75 15.78 12.32 -30.57
N LYS A 76 15.33 12.19 -31.82
CA LYS A 76 15.79 11.19 -32.78
C LYS A 76 17.29 11.42 -33.06
N GLY A 77 18.16 10.89 -32.21
CA GLY A 77 19.58 10.76 -32.48
C GLY A 77 19.85 9.43 -33.17
N LYS A 78 19.76 9.39 -34.50
CA LYS A 78 20.38 8.31 -35.29
C LYS A 78 21.88 8.33 -34.99
N THR A 79 22.35 7.47 -34.09
CA THR A 79 23.78 7.21 -33.95
C THR A 79 24.20 6.33 -35.12
N ASN A 80 24.50 6.98 -36.26
CA ASN A 80 25.29 6.36 -37.32
C ASN A 80 26.70 6.11 -36.78
N LYS A 81 26.89 4.99 -36.07
CA LYS A 81 28.23 4.43 -35.86
C LYS A 81 28.73 3.96 -37.24
N PRO A 82 29.81 4.51 -37.80
CA PRO A 82 30.41 3.92 -38.98
C PRO A 82 30.92 2.52 -38.61
N ALA A 83 30.46 1.51 -39.35
CA ALA A 83 30.97 0.16 -39.24
C ALA A 83 32.48 0.17 -39.52
N ARG A 84 33.26 -0.21 -38.50
CA ARG A 84 34.72 -0.32 -38.59
C ARG A 84 35.05 -1.43 -39.61
N LYS A 85 35.45 -1.04 -40.83
CA LYS A 85 36.02 -1.95 -41.84
C LYS A 85 37.19 -2.71 -41.20
N LYS A 86 37.04 -4.02 -40.99
CA LYS A 86 38.18 -4.92 -40.78
C LYS A 86 39.00 -4.90 -42.08
N ARG A 87 40.23 -4.42 -42.03
CA ARG A 87 41.19 -4.55 -43.12
C ARG A 87 41.63 -6.01 -43.14
N PHE A 88 41.27 -6.72 -44.20
CA PHE A 88 41.86 -8.01 -44.57
C PHE A 88 43.18 -7.69 -45.29
N TRP A 89 44.29 -7.90 -44.58
CA TRP A 89 45.63 -8.11 -45.13
C TRP A 89 46.00 -9.46 -44.51
N GLY A 90 46.16 -10.54 -45.28
CA GLY A 90 47.20 -10.73 -46.28
C GLY A 90 48.06 -11.85 -45.72
#